data_AF-A0A523J3U5-F1
#
_entry.id   AF-A0A523J3U5-F1
#
_cell.length_a   1.000
_cell.length_b   1.000
_cell.length_c   1.000
_cell.angle_alpha   90.00
_cell.angle_beta   90.00
_cell.angle_gamma   90.00
#
_symmetry.space_group_name_H-M   'P 1'
#
loop_
_entity.id
_entity.type
_entity.pdbx_description
1 polymer ?
#
loop_
_entity_poly.entity_id
_entity_poly.type
_entity_poly.pdbx_seq_one_letter_code
_entity_poly.pdbx_strand_id
1 'polypeptide(L)'
;MPTREILAQDYRSKAIFFIKSLKNNLSPKFKKEISQILDWDERKMNDFQLGKLELDAIGLSKLAAHFNFSLKAFEEDRVDFKTINDHRNGKEDALPERYTKGPLTMGNVIINDTLEQVGKFFGAHLKECALNDLQIGDYTSKYPDKYLSIQTLSDLYDFLASYGLNETDIEYLGASCCRAVLNKPEMKELSNIPCDQEFFKAFFNFVSKYVASHFIFNIVENSSHQFILDLTHNQEVEKHFAPERIGSHLTCCNMLGGFKNTFVHRGIHPIASHPKCIHRGDAVCRFNFDF
;
A
#
# COMPACT_ATOMS: atom_id res chain seq x y z
N MET A 1 16.62 24.47 -9.61
CA MET A 1 17.29 23.50 -8.72
C MET A 1 17.63 24.23 -7.43
N PRO A 2 17.07 23.84 -6.27
CA PRO A 2 17.46 24.45 -5.00
C PRO A 2 18.93 24.13 -4.73
N THR A 3 19.67 25.13 -4.23
CA THR A 3 21.07 24.96 -3.84
C THR A 3 21.17 23.98 -2.67
N ARG A 4 22.28 23.23 -2.58
CA ARG A 4 22.56 22.27 -1.48
C ARG A 4 22.33 22.86 -0.08
N GLU A 5 22.54 24.17 0.08
CA GLU A 5 22.33 24.89 1.34
C GLU A 5 20.85 25.06 1.69
N ILE A 6 19.96 25.31 0.71
CA ILE A 6 18.51 25.42 0.93
C ILE A 6 17.92 24.07 1.32
N LEU A 7 18.38 23.00 0.66
CA LEU A 7 18.02 21.63 1.01
C LEU A 7 18.43 21.32 2.46
N ALA A 8 19.69 21.55 2.82
CA ALA A 8 20.20 21.32 4.19
C ALA A 8 19.40 22.06 5.28
N GLN A 9 18.95 23.29 5.00
CA GLN A 9 18.19 24.12 5.94
C GLN A 9 16.73 23.66 6.13
N ASP A 10 16.11 23.06 5.11
CA ASP A 10 14.75 22.46 5.21
C ASP A 10 14.79 21.13 5.98
N TYR A 11 15.80 20.29 5.71
CA TYR A 11 16.05 19.06 6.47
C TYR A 11 16.30 19.32 7.97
N ARG A 12 16.98 20.43 8.29
CA ARG A 12 17.27 20.88 9.66
C ARG A 12 16.00 21.11 10.47
N SER A 13 15.00 21.78 9.88
CA SER A 13 13.75 22.11 10.56
C SER A 13 12.89 20.87 10.76
N LYS A 14 12.88 19.95 9.78
CA LYS A 14 12.13 18.68 9.81
C LYS A 14 12.72 17.63 10.74
N ALA A 15 14.04 17.53 10.88
CA ALA A 15 14.68 16.61 11.85
C ALA A 15 14.54 17.11 13.28
N ILE A 16 14.64 18.42 13.48
CA ILE A 16 14.35 19.04 14.76
C ILE A 16 12.86 18.92 15.09
N PHE A 17 11.95 18.98 14.10
CA PHE A 17 10.53 18.70 14.29
C PHE A 17 10.25 17.21 14.55
N PHE A 18 10.84 16.26 13.82
CA PHE A 18 10.82 14.82 14.08
C PHE A 18 11.18 14.55 15.54
N ILE A 19 12.30 15.13 15.98
CA ILE A 19 12.77 14.96 17.35
C ILE A 19 11.96 15.82 18.33
N LYS A 20 11.39 16.96 17.94
CA LYS A 20 10.51 17.81 18.78
C LYS A 20 9.11 17.25 19.00
N SER A 21 8.50 16.67 17.97
CA SER A 21 7.27 15.90 18.01
C SER A 21 7.44 14.65 18.89
N LEU A 22 8.68 14.11 18.96
CA LEU A 22 9.07 13.12 19.96
C LEU A 22 9.49 13.74 21.33
N LYS A 23 9.89 15.02 21.40
CA LYS A 23 10.49 15.70 22.58
C LYS A 23 9.55 15.91 23.74
N ASN A 24 8.24 15.88 23.56
CA ASN A 24 7.36 16.03 24.73
C ASN A 24 7.44 14.82 25.68
N ASN A 25 8.12 13.72 25.31
CA ASN A 25 8.36 12.53 26.16
C ASN A 25 9.66 11.74 25.80
N LEU A 26 10.80 12.40 25.49
CA LEU A 26 12.06 11.65 25.29
C LEU A 26 12.56 11.05 26.62
N SER A 27 12.17 9.81 26.89
CA SER A 27 12.70 9.06 28.03
C SER A 27 14.23 8.95 27.95
N PRO A 28 14.95 8.86 29.08
CA PRO A 28 16.40 8.65 29.09
C PRO A 28 16.85 7.45 28.22
N LYS A 29 16.02 6.41 28.17
CA LYS A 29 16.20 5.24 27.29
C LYS A 29 16.28 5.63 25.81
N PHE A 30 15.41 6.54 25.36
CA PHE A 30 15.39 6.93 23.96
C PHE A 30 16.54 7.86 23.59
N LYS A 31 16.93 8.78 24.48
CA LYS A 31 18.15 9.58 24.28
C LYS A 31 19.37 8.68 24.06
N LYS A 32 19.51 7.63 24.87
CA LYS A 32 20.60 6.65 24.76
C LYS A 32 20.56 5.91 23.41
N GLU A 33 19.39 5.47 22.97
CA GLU A 33 19.23 4.78 21.69
C GLU A 33 19.62 5.67 20.50
N ILE A 34 19.15 6.92 20.44
CA ILE A 34 19.53 7.86 19.37
C ILE A 34 21.05 8.12 19.40
N SER A 35 21.64 8.25 20.59
CA SER A 35 23.10 8.39 20.76
C SER A 35 23.86 7.21 20.16
N GLN A 36 23.36 5.99 20.39
CA GLN A 36 23.96 4.76 19.88
C GLN A 36 23.84 4.67 18.35
N ILE A 37 22.68 4.99 17.78
CA ILE A 37 22.46 4.95 16.33
C ILE A 37 23.37 5.96 15.62
N LEU A 38 23.46 7.17 16.17
CA LEU A 38 24.23 8.27 15.57
C LEU A 38 25.72 8.23 15.89
N ASP A 39 26.14 7.33 16.79
CA ASP A 39 27.49 7.30 17.37
C ASP A 39 27.88 8.67 17.95
N TRP A 40 26.94 9.25 18.70
CA TRP A 40 27.11 10.53 19.37
C TRP A 40 27.41 10.33 20.85
N ASP A 41 28.34 11.13 21.37
CA ASP A 41 28.56 11.26 22.79
C ASP A 41 27.51 12.19 23.44
N GLU A 42 27.53 12.27 24.77
CA GLU A 42 26.59 13.09 25.53
C GLU A 42 26.66 14.58 25.15
N ARG A 43 27.86 15.08 24.80
CA ARG A 43 28.06 16.46 24.38
C ARG A 43 27.36 16.75 23.06
N LYS A 44 27.59 15.95 22.02
CA LYS A 44 26.91 16.08 20.71
C LYS A 44 25.41 15.94 20.86
N MET A 45 24.95 15.02 21.70
CA MET A 45 23.52 14.86 21.99
C MET A 45 22.90 16.12 22.63
N ASN A 46 23.60 16.75 23.57
CA ASN A 46 23.16 17.99 24.22
C ASN A 46 23.19 19.17 23.24
N ASP A 47 24.26 19.30 22.45
CA ASP A 47 24.38 20.33 21.41
C ASP A 47 23.25 20.19 20.37
N PHE A 48 22.91 18.96 19.98
CA PHE A 48 21.79 18.68 19.10
C PHE A 48 20.43 19.05 19.72
N GLN A 49 20.20 18.71 21.00
CA GLN A 49 18.96 19.06 21.71
C GLN A 49 18.73 20.57 21.80
N LEU A 50 19.81 21.33 21.99
CA LEU A 50 19.85 22.79 22.03
C LEU A 50 19.83 23.45 20.64
N GLY A 51 19.86 22.68 19.55
CA GLY A 51 19.85 23.19 18.18
C GLY A 51 21.20 23.76 17.71
N LYS A 52 22.30 23.43 18.41
CA LYS A 52 23.68 23.84 18.11
C LYS A 52 24.43 22.86 17.19
N LEU A 53 23.97 21.61 17.13
CA LEU A 53 24.46 20.58 16.21
C LEU A 53 23.32 20.20 15.26
N GLU A 54 23.65 19.97 13.98
CA GLU A 54 22.68 19.52 12.97
C GLU A 54 22.84 18.02 12.71
N LEU A 55 21.73 17.39 12.31
CA LEU A 55 21.75 16.02 11.83
C LEU A 55 22.16 16.04 10.36
N ASP A 56 23.28 15.41 10.05
CA ASP A 56 23.73 15.26 8.66
C ASP A 56 22.91 14.18 7.92
N ALA A 57 23.05 14.13 6.60
CA ALA A 57 22.33 13.16 5.76
C ALA A 57 22.65 11.70 6.14
N ILE A 58 23.89 11.44 6.59
CA ILE A 58 24.30 10.10 7.05
C ILE A 58 23.57 9.74 8.34
N GLY A 59 23.54 10.64 9.32
CA GLY A 59 22.79 10.46 10.57
C GLY A 59 21.31 10.25 10.31
N LEU A 60 20.70 11.04 9.42
CA LEU A 60 19.30 10.87 9.05
C LEU A 60 19.04 9.52 8.38
N SER A 61 19.92 9.08 7.47
CA SER A 61 19.83 7.75 6.86
C SER A 61 19.94 6.62 7.88
N LYS A 62 20.78 6.77 8.92
CA LYS A 62 20.88 5.79 10.01
C LYS A 62 19.59 5.72 10.83
N LEU A 63 18.99 6.87 11.15
CA LEU A 63 17.71 6.91 11.86
C LEU A 63 16.57 6.33 11.02
N ALA A 64 16.53 6.67 9.73
CA ALA A 64 15.55 6.17 8.77
C ALA A 64 15.59 4.64 8.68
N ALA A 65 16.79 4.06 8.53
CA ALA A 65 16.99 2.62 8.53
C ALA A 65 16.62 1.97 9.87
N HIS A 66 16.96 2.60 11.00
CA HIS A 66 16.67 2.03 12.32
C HIS A 66 15.18 2.06 12.68
N PHE A 67 14.45 3.11 12.29
CA PHE A 67 13.02 3.27 12.59
C PHE A 67 12.10 2.88 11.42
N ASN A 68 12.63 2.25 10.37
CA ASN A 68 11.89 1.76 9.20
C ASN A 68 11.00 2.83 8.54
N PHE A 69 11.58 3.99 8.23
CA PHE A 69 10.93 5.03 7.42
C PHE A 69 11.81 5.46 6.24
N SER A 70 11.21 5.91 5.14
CA SER A 70 11.96 6.45 3.99
C SER A 70 12.32 7.93 4.20
N LEU A 71 13.46 8.38 3.66
CA LEU A 71 13.83 9.79 3.66
C LEU A 71 12.81 10.67 2.93
N LYS A 72 12.23 10.13 1.84
CA LYS A 72 11.16 10.79 1.08
C LYS A 72 9.90 11.01 1.93
N ALA A 73 9.44 9.98 2.65
CA ALA A 73 8.30 10.11 3.55
C ALA A 73 8.57 11.14 4.67
N PHE A 74 9.82 11.24 5.12
CA PHE A 74 10.24 12.25 6.08
C PHE A 74 10.21 13.66 5.49
N GLU A 75 10.71 13.84 4.26
CA GLU A 75 10.71 15.12 3.54
C GLU A 75 9.30 15.65 3.27
N GLU A 76 8.37 14.73 3.03
CA GLU A 76 6.97 14.99 2.69
C GLU A 76 6.05 15.03 3.93
N ASP A 77 6.61 15.03 5.15
CA ASP A 77 5.86 14.99 6.42
C ASP A 77 4.84 13.83 6.52
N ARG A 78 5.14 12.69 5.87
CA ARG A 78 4.31 11.46 5.85
C ARG A 78 4.69 10.46 6.94
N VAL A 79 5.76 10.70 7.72
CA VAL A 79 6.21 9.78 8.79
C VAL A 79 5.23 9.78 9.95
N ASP A 80 4.65 8.61 10.24
CA ASP A 80 3.86 8.37 11.45
C ASP A 80 4.76 8.01 12.64
N PHE A 81 5.01 9.02 13.47
CA PHE A 81 5.80 8.91 14.69
C PHE A 81 5.16 8.11 15.80
N LYS A 82 3.82 8.08 15.83
CA LYS A 82 3.08 7.36 16.85
C LYS A 82 3.30 5.87 16.65
N THR A 83 3.25 5.39 15.41
CA THR A 83 3.55 4.00 15.06
C THR A 83 4.98 3.61 15.44
N ILE A 84 5.97 4.46 15.14
CA ILE A 84 7.37 4.22 15.55
C ILE A 84 7.46 4.09 17.08
N ASN A 85 6.79 4.95 17.83
CA ASN A 85 6.77 4.89 19.28
C ASN A 85 6.03 3.65 19.80
N ASP A 86 4.92 3.25 19.18
CA ASP A 86 4.16 2.06 19.54
C ASP A 86 4.98 0.76 19.33
N HIS A 87 5.67 0.62 18.19
CA HIS A 87 6.60 -0.49 17.93
C HIS A 87 7.68 -0.61 19.01
N ARG A 88 8.30 0.53 19.40
CA ARG A 88 9.33 0.56 20.45
C ARG A 88 8.83 0.20 21.84
N ASN A 89 7.53 0.38 22.08
CA ASN A 89 6.87 -0.02 23.32
C ASN A 89 6.30 -1.45 23.23
N GLY A 90 6.69 -2.23 22.23
CA GLY A 90 6.34 -3.65 22.09
C GLY A 90 5.03 -3.92 21.36
N LYS A 91 4.36 -2.91 20.81
CA LYS A 91 3.17 -3.10 19.97
C LYS A 91 3.58 -3.38 18.52
N GLU A 92 4.14 -4.57 18.26
CA GLU A 92 4.69 -4.94 16.94
C GLU A 92 3.67 -4.89 15.79
N ASP A 93 2.38 -4.90 16.10
CA ASP A 93 1.28 -4.84 15.14
C ASP A 93 0.70 -3.43 14.94
N ALA A 94 1.34 -2.39 15.48
CA ALA A 94 0.91 -1.03 15.22
C ALA A 94 1.10 -0.68 13.74
N LEU A 95 0.12 0.03 13.18
CA LEU A 95 0.16 0.56 11.82
C LEU A 95 0.09 2.09 11.86
N PRO A 96 0.55 2.77 10.79
CA PRO A 96 0.27 4.19 10.59
C PRO A 96 -1.24 4.47 10.69
N GLU A 97 -1.62 5.57 11.35
CA GLU A 97 -3.03 5.93 11.56
C GLU A 97 -3.80 5.96 10.24
N ARG A 98 -3.16 6.42 9.17
CA ARG A 98 -3.72 6.43 7.80
C ARG A 98 -4.18 5.05 7.29
N TYR A 99 -3.63 3.96 7.81
CA TYR A 99 -3.98 2.59 7.41
C TYR A 99 -4.87 1.84 8.40
N THR A 100 -5.22 2.47 9.52
CA THR A 100 -6.11 1.87 10.54
C THR A 100 -7.60 1.97 10.21
N LYS A 101 -7.96 2.78 9.21
CA LYS A 101 -9.34 3.03 8.79
C LYS A 101 -9.68 2.19 7.55
N GLY A 102 -10.95 1.80 7.39
CA GLY A 102 -11.42 1.05 6.22
C GLY A 102 -10.66 -0.26 5.97
N PRO A 103 -10.60 -1.18 6.95
CA PRO A 103 -9.92 -2.45 6.78
C PRO A 103 -10.54 -3.32 5.67
N LEU A 104 -9.72 -3.81 4.75
CA LEU A 104 -10.08 -4.80 3.73
C LEU A 104 -10.08 -6.20 4.31
N THR A 105 -11.13 -6.98 4.06
CA THR A 105 -11.06 -8.44 4.13
C THR A 105 -10.18 -8.94 2.97
N MET A 106 -9.16 -9.78 3.26
CA MET A 106 -8.11 -10.26 2.32
C MET A 106 -7.17 -9.24 1.64
N GLY A 107 -7.24 -7.94 1.96
CA GLY A 107 -6.28 -6.94 1.44
C GLY A 107 -4.82 -7.29 1.71
N ASN A 108 -4.52 -7.93 2.85
CA ASN A 108 -3.18 -8.40 3.18
C ASN A 108 -2.64 -9.42 2.18
N VAL A 109 -3.48 -10.27 1.61
CA VAL A 109 -3.05 -11.26 0.60
C VAL A 109 -2.58 -10.54 -0.66
N ILE A 110 -3.32 -9.51 -1.10
CA ILE A 110 -2.98 -8.72 -2.29
C ILE A 110 -1.69 -7.94 -2.04
N ILE A 111 -1.60 -7.23 -0.91
CA ILE A 111 -0.41 -6.42 -0.58
C ILE A 111 0.82 -7.33 -0.42
N ASN A 112 0.68 -8.47 0.27
CA ASN A 112 1.78 -9.41 0.44
C ASN A 112 2.24 -10.03 -0.89
N ASP A 113 1.32 -10.52 -1.73
CA ASP A 113 1.69 -11.06 -3.06
C ASP A 113 2.35 -9.97 -3.92
N THR A 114 1.81 -8.75 -3.90
CA THR A 114 2.41 -7.61 -4.61
C THR A 114 3.85 -7.38 -4.14
N LEU A 115 4.10 -7.28 -2.84
CA LEU A 115 5.44 -7.08 -2.28
C LEU A 115 6.39 -8.25 -2.57
N GLU A 116 5.89 -9.48 -2.57
CA GLU A 116 6.66 -10.67 -2.95
C GLU A 116 7.05 -10.64 -4.43
N GLN A 117 6.12 -10.31 -5.33
CA GLN A 117 6.43 -10.15 -6.75
C GLN A 117 7.39 -8.99 -6.99
N VAL A 118 7.24 -7.86 -6.28
CA VAL A 118 8.19 -6.75 -6.33
C VAL A 118 9.59 -7.22 -5.94
N GLY A 119 9.72 -7.92 -4.83
CA GLY A 119 10.99 -8.49 -4.38
C GLY A 119 11.60 -9.48 -5.38
N LYS A 120 10.76 -10.29 -6.03
CA LYS A 120 11.18 -11.30 -7.00
C LYS A 120 11.64 -10.72 -8.34
N PHE A 121 10.90 -9.76 -8.89
CA PHE A 121 11.16 -9.24 -10.25
C PHE A 121 12.00 -7.97 -10.27
N PHE A 122 11.90 -7.13 -9.24
CA PHE A 122 12.58 -5.84 -9.16
C PHE A 122 13.64 -5.79 -8.05
N GLY A 123 13.75 -6.87 -7.26
CA GLY A 123 14.77 -7.07 -6.25
C GLY A 123 14.30 -6.72 -4.83
N ALA A 124 14.90 -7.41 -3.85
CA ALA A 124 14.57 -7.25 -2.43
C ALA A 124 14.71 -5.80 -1.94
N HIS A 125 15.66 -5.04 -2.49
CA HIS A 125 15.86 -3.64 -2.10
C HIS A 125 14.62 -2.77 -2.37
N LEU A 126 13.96 -2.92 -3.52
CA LEU A 126 12.76 -2.13 -3.83
C LEU A 126 11.60 -2.49 -2.91
N LYS A 127 11.46 -3.78 -2.57
CA LYS A 127 10.49 -4.24 -1.56
C LYS A 127 10.74 -3.54 -0.22
N GLU A 128 11.98 -3.53 0.28
CA GLU A 128 12.33 -2.86 1.53
C GLU A 128 12.08 -1.34 1.48
N CYS A 129 12.37 -0.69 0.36
CA CYS A 129 12.04 0.71 0.17
C CYS A 129 10.53 0.97 0.26
N ALA A 130 9.71 0.10 -0.34
CA ALA A 130 8.25 0.21 -0.26
C ALA A 130 7.76 0.02 1.19
N LEU A 131 8.26 -0.99 1.90
CA LEU A 131 7.91 -1.26 3.30
C LEU A 131 8.24 -0.08 4.21
N ASN A 132 9.39 0.57 3.99
CA ASN A 132 9.84 1.74 4.72
C ASN A 132 9.06 3.01 4.35
N ASP A 133 8.74 3.24 3.07
CA ASP A 133 7.94 4.40 2.66
C ASP A 133 6.52 4.33 3.25
N LEU A 134 5.93 3.13 3.22
CA LEU A 134 4.62 2.89 3.80
C LEU A 134 4.66 2.82 5.32
N GLN A 135 5.82 2.54 5.94
CA GLN A 135 5.99 2.28 7.39
C GLN A 135 5.15 1.11 7.90
N ILE A 136 5.03 0.05 7.09
CA ILE A 136 4.30 -1.16 7.46
C ILE A 136 5.25 -2.32 7.81
N GLY A 137 6.55 -2.21 7.51
CA GLY A 137 7.53 -3.28 7.77
C GLY A 137 7.05 -4.65 7.27
N ASP A 138 7.41 -5.73 7.97
CA ASP A 138 6.94 -7.09 7.64
C ASP A 138 5.51 -7.38 8.14
N TYR A 139 4.67 -6.38 8.38
CA TYR A 139 3.32 -6.56 8.95
C TYR A 139 2.49 -7.56 8.15
N THR A 140 2.51 -7.49 6.83
CA THR A 140 1.69 -8.37 5.96
C THR A 140 2.09 -9.83 6.07
N SER A 141 3.38 -10.10 6.27
CA SER A 141 3.90 -11.46 6.41
C SER A 141 3.73 -11.99 7.85
N LYS A 142 3.86 -11.12 8.87
CA LYS A 142 3.68 -11.48 10.29
C LYS A 142 2.21 -11.65 10.68
N TYR A 143 1.32 -10.89 10.06
CA TYR A 143 -0.10 -10.84 10.40
C TYR A 143 -1.00 -11.06 9.17
N PRO A 144 -0.93 -12.24 8.52
CA PRO A 144 -1.65 -12.51 7.28
C PRO A 144 -3.17 -12.41 7.40
N ASP A 145 -3.71 -12.64 8.61
CA ASP A 145 -5.15 -12.62 8.90
C ASP A 145 -5.67 -11.24 9.34
N LYS A 146 -4.77 -10.27 9.56
CA LYS A 146 -5.18 -8.90 9.88
C LYS A 146 -5.61 -8.16 8.62
N TYR A 147 -6.31 -7.06 8.82
CA TYR A 147 -6.83 -6.24 7.74
C TYR A 147 -5.98 -4.98 7.57
N LEU A 148 -5.69 -4.63 6.32
CA LEU A 148 -5.07 -3.36 5.94
C LEU A 148 -6.07 -2.51 5.18
N SER A 149 -5.90 -1.19 5.27
CA SER A 149 -6.70 -0.25 4.50
C SER A 149 -6.45 -0.38 3.00
N ILE A 150 -7.48 -0.17 2.18
CA ILE A 150 -7.31 0.01 0.73
C ILE A 150 -6.35 1.15 0.38
N GLN A 151 -6.22 2.15 1.26
CA GLN A 151 -5.24 3.22 1.11
C GLN A 151 -3.81 2.67 1.04
N THR A 152 -3.49 1.59 1.77
CA THR A 152 -2.15 0.97 1.73
C THR A 152 -1.84 0.44 0.33
N LEU A 153 -2.83 -0.11 -0.35
CA LEU A 153 -2.67 -0.62 -1.71
C LEU A 153 -2.49 0.52 -2.72
N SER A 154 -3.26 1.60 -2.57
CA SER A 154 -3.10 2.82 -3.37
C SER A 154 -1.69 3.40 -3.22
N ASP A 155 -1.27 3.63 -1.98
CA ASP A 155 0.03 4.22 -1.66
C ASP A 155 1.19 3.32 -2.13
N LEU A 156 1.02 2.00 -2.08
CA LEU A 156 1.98 1.04 -2.62
C LEU A 156 2.13 1.20 -4.15
N TYR A 157 1.02 1.30 -4.88
CA TYR A 157 1.10 1.47 -6.34
C TYR A 157 1.63 2.84 -6.74
N ASP A 158 1.27 3.90 -6.03
CA ASP A 158 1.81 5.24 -6.26
C ASP A 158 3.33 5.27 -5.98
N PHE A 159 3.77 4.58 -4.91
CA PHE A 159 5.19 4.36 -4.64
C PHE A 159 5.89 3.66 -5.81
N LEU A 160 5.35 2.51 -6.25
CA LEU A 160 5.93 1.73 -7.35
C LEU A 160 5.99 2.52 -8.66
N ALA A 161 4.94 3.29 -8.97
CA ALA A 161 4.92 4.17 -10.13
C ALA A 161 6.00 5.26 -10.05
N SER A 162 6.27 5.79 -8.85
CA SER A 162 7.36 6.75 -8.65
C SER A 162 8.76 6.15 -8.86
N TYR A 163 8.86 4.81 -8.87
CA TYR A 163 10.07 4.05 -9.22
C TYR A 163 10.07 3.54 -10.67
N GLY A 164 9.11 3.98 -11.49
CA GLY A 164 9.08 3.74 -12.94
C GLY A 164 8.19 2.59 -13.41
N LEU A 165 7.42 1.94 -12.52
CA LEU A 165 6.43 0.97 -12.95
C LEU A 165 5.27 1.68 -13.64
N ASN A 166 4.88 1.20 -14.82
CA ASN A 166 3.76 1.72 -15.58
C ASN A 166 2.47 0.91 -15.32
N GLU A 167 1.34 1.34 -15.92
CA GLU A 167 0.04 0.69 -15.76
C GLU A 167 0.06 -0.80 -16.14
N THR A 168 0.79 -1.17 -17.19
CA THR A 168 0.93 -2.56 -17.65
C THR A 168 1.68 -3.41 -16.61
N ASP A 169 2.72 -2.86 -15.97
CA ASP A 169 3.43 -3.55 -14.89
C ASP A 169 2.50 -3.81 -13.70
N ILE A 170 1.67 -2.82 -13.34
CA ILE A 170 0.68 -2.94 -12.26
C ILE A 170 -0.44 -3.94 -12.61
N GLU A 171 -0.88 -4.00 -13.87
CA GLU A 171 -1.77 -5.06 -14.37
C GLU A 171 -1.14 -6.46 -14.19
N TYR A 172 0.13 -6.64 -14.52
CA TYR A 172 0.81 -7.93 -14.34
C TYR A 172 0.89 -8.34 -12.87
N LEU A 173 1.14 -7.40 -11.96
CA LEU A 173 1.07 -7.66 -10.53
C LEU A 173 -0.35 -8.11 -10.12
N GLY A 174 -1.39 -7.50 -10.70
CA GLY A 174 -2.79 -7.85 -10.46
C GLY A 174 -3.15 -9.26 -10.91
N ALA A 175 -2.67 -9.66 -12.09
CA ALA A 175 -2.82 -11.02 -12.58
C ALA A 175 -2.18 -12.03 -11.62
N SER A 176 -1.02 -11.70 -11.02
CA SER A 176 -0.40 -12.54 -9.99
C SER A 176 -1.25 -12.64 -8.72
N CYS A 177 -1.73 -11.51 -8.20
CA CYS A 177 -2.56 -11.46 -7.00
C CYS A 177 -3.83 -12.30 -7.17
N CYS A 178 -4.46 -12.26 -8.34
CA CYS A 178 -5.63 -13.09 -8.65
C CYS A 178 -5.32 -14.59 -8.55
N ARG A 179 -4.14 -15.05 -9.01
CA ARG A 179 -3.74 -16.47 -8.84
C ARG A 179 -3.60 -16.84 -7.36
N ALA A 180 -3.05 -15.96 -6.54
CA ALA A 180 -2.97 -16.19 -5.10
C ALA A 180 -4.36 -16.33 -4.45
N VAL A 181 -5.33 -15.53 -4.89
CA VAL A 181 -6.74 -15.64 -4.46
C VAL A 181 -7.38 -16.94 -4.96
N LEU A 182 -7.25 -17.26 -6.25
CA LEU A 182 -7.81 -18.47 -6.86
C LEU A 182 -7.30 -19.78 -6.24
N ASN A 183 -6.10 -19.76 -5.64
CA ASN A 183 -5.54 -20.91 -4.95
C ASN A 183 -6.10 -21.15 -3.54
N LYS A 184 -6.92 -20.22 -3.01
CA LYS A 184 -7.54 -20.36 -1.69
C LYS A 184 -8.58 -21.51 -1.68
N PRO A 185 -8.74 -22.23 -0.56
CA PRO A 185 -9.68 -23.36 -0.46
C PRO A 185 -11.10 -23.01 -0.91
N GLU A 186 -11.62 -21.85 -0.51
CA GLU A 186 -12.96 -21.36 -0.84
C GLU A 186 -13.13 -21.15 -2.35
N MET A 187 -12.06 -20.78 -3.06
CA MET A 187 -12.08 -20.60 -4.51
C MET A 187 -12.06 -21.91 -5.29
N LYS A 188 -11.48 -22.97 -4.71
CA LYS A 188 -11.48 -24.31 -5.32
C LYS A 188 -12.89 -24.88 -5.43
N GLU A 189 -13.77 -24.53 -4.51
CA GLU A 189 -15.19 -24.93 -4.58
C GLU A 189 -15.89 -24.24 -5.75
N LEU A 190 -15.60 -22.95 -5.98
CA LEU A 190 -16.15 -22.20 -7.10
C LEU A 190 -15.68 -22.74 -8.45
N SER A 191 -14.45 -23.26 -8.54
CA SER A 191 -13.93 -23.89 -9.76
C SER A 191 -14.76 -25.09 -10.26
N ASN A 192 -15.58 -25.70 -9.39
CA ASN A 192 -16.47 -26.80 -9.78
C ASN A 192 -17.74 -26.34 -10.53
N ILE A 193 -17.99 -25.04 -10.62
CA ILE A 193 -19.12 -24.49 -11.38
C ILE A 193 -18.83 -24.68 -12.89
N PRO A 194 -19.63 -25.48 -13.63
CA PRO A 194 -19.34 -25.79 -15.02
C PRO A 194 -19.70 -24.63 -15.96
N CYS A 195 -20.74 -23.87 -15.64
CA CYS A 195 -21.20 -22.75 -16.45
C CYS A 195 -20.34 -21.50 -16.16
N ASP A 196 -19.66 -20.97 -17.18
CA ASP A 196 -18.78 -19.81 -17.01
C ASP A 196 -19.52 -18.57 -16.51
N GLN A 197 -20.76 -18.35 -16.97
CA GLN A 197 -21.57 -17.21 -16.53
C GLN A 197 -21.89 -17.29 -15.03
N GLU A 198 -22.22 -18.48 -14.53
CA GLU A 198 -22.47 -18.74 -13.11
C GLU A 198 -21.19 -18.63 -12.30
N PHE A 199 -20.07 -19.14 -12.84
CA PHE A 199 -18.76 -19.04 -12.23
C PHE A 199 -18.35 -17.57 -12.03
N PHE A 200 -18.42 -16.73 -13.07
CA PHE A 200 -18.03 -15.32 -12.95
C PHE A 200 -18.93 -14.57 -11.98
N LYS A 201 -20.24 -14.83 -11.99
CA LYS A 201 -21.16 -14.25 -11.01
C LYS A 201 -20.78 -14.64 -9.57
N ALA A 202 -20.47 -15.92 -9.34
CA ALA A 202 -20.05 -16.40 -8.03
C ALA A 202 -18.68 -15.83 -7.62
N PHE A 203 -17.72 -15.75 -8.55
CA PHE A 203 -16.41 -15.15 -8.33
C PHE A 203 -16.50 -13.69 -7.92
N PHE A 204 -17.23 -12.85 -8.67
CA PHE A 204 -17.34 -11.43 -8.35
C PHE A 204 -18.15 -11.17 -7.06
N ASN A 205 -19.11 -12.05 -6.74
CA ASN A 205 -19.76 -12.03 -5.42
C ASN A 205 -18.77 -12.37 -4.29
N PHE A 206 -17.91 -13.36 -4.49
CA PHE A 206 -16.85 -13.70 -3.54
C PHE A 206 -15.88 -12.52 -3.36
N VAL A 207 -15.39 -11.94 -4.46
CA VAL A 207 -14.49 -10.79 -4.43
C VAL A 207 -15.12 -9.61 -3.70
N SER A 208 -16.37 -9.26 -4.04
CA SER A 208 -17.11 -8.19 -3.37
C SER A 208 -17.29 -8.43 -1.88
N LYS A 209 -17.41 -9.67 -1.42
CA LYS A 209 -17.63 -9.97 0.00
C LYS A 209 -16.34 -10.10 0.80
N TYR A 210 -15.32 -10.72 0.22
CA TYR A 210 -14.16 -11.20 0.97
C TYR A 210 -12.84 -10.55 0.60
N VAL A 211 -12.73 -9.89 -0.57
CA VAL A 211 -11.47 -9.36 -1.09
C VAL A 211 -11.49 -7.83 -1.23
N ALA A 212 -12.58 -7.30 -1.77
CA ALA A 212 -12.72 -5.91 -2.15
C ALA A 212 -14.05 -5.36 -1.63
N SER A 213 -14.32 -5.55 -0.34
CA SER A 213 -15.59 -5.21 0.32
C SER A 213 -15.96 -3.72 0.33
N HIS A 214 -15.02 -2.87 -0.06
CA HIS A 214 -15.28 -1.45 -0.28
C HIS A 214 -15.92 -1.14 -1.62
N PHE A 215 -15.99 -2.10 -2.54
CA PHE A 215 -16.57 -1.93 -3.85
C PHE A 215 -17.84 -2.76 -4.00
N ILE A 216 -18.84 -2.16 -4.63
CA ILE A 216 -20.04 -2.82 -5.11
C ILE A 216 -19.77 -3.21 -6.56
N PHE A 217 -19.87 -4.51 -6.83
CA PHE A 217 -19.65 -5.10 -8.13
C PHE A 217 -20.99 -5.32 -8.82
N ASN A 218 -21.20 -4.66 -9.96
CA ASN A 218 -22.41 -4.79 -10.75
C ASN A 218 -22.07 -5.35 -12.14
N ILE A 219 -22.52 -6.57 -12.41
CA ILE A 219 -22.37 -7.17 -13.74
C ILE A 219 -23.45 -6.55 -14.64
N VAL A 220 -23.02 -5.71 -15.57
CA VAL A 220 -23.89 -4.99 -16.51
C VAL A 220 -24.25 -5.87 -17.70
N GLU A 221 -23.29 -6.64 -18.19
CA GLU A 221 -23.43 -7.53 -19.34
C GLU A 221 -22.67 -8.83 -19.07
N ASN A 222 -23.27 -9.97 -19.42
CA ASN A 222 -22.67 -11.29 -19.29
C ASN A 222 -23.20 -12.20 -20.40
N SER A 223 -22.62 -12.09 -21.59
CA SER A 223 -22.98 -12.86 -22.77
C SER A 223 -21.80 -13.70 -23.27
N SER A 224 -22.00 -14.43 -24.35
CA SER A 224 -20.95 -15.22 -25.01
C SER A 224 -19.86 -14.39 -25.68
N HIS A 225 -20.09 -13.08 -25.90
CA HIS A 225 -19.17 -12.21 -26.63
C HIS A 225 -18.55 -11.13 -25.75
N GLN A 226 -19.20 -10.81 -24.64
CA GLN A 226 -18.80 -9.69 -23.81
C GLN A 226 -19.18 -9.89 -22.35
N PHE A 227 -18.31 -9.40 -21.49
CA PHE A 227 -18.59 -9.21 -20.07
C PHE A 227 -18.27 -7.78 -19.67
N ILE A 228 -19.23 -7.10 -19.05
CA ILE A 228 -19.07 -5.73 -18.54
C ILE A 228 -19.33 -5.73 -17.04
N LEU A 229 -18.38 -5.16 -16.31
CA LEU A 229 -18.43 -5.02 -14.87
C LEU A 229 -18.28 -3.55 -14.49
N ASP A 230 -19.27 -3.03 -13.77
CA ASP A 230 -19.20 -1.72 -13.14
C ASP A 230 -18.88 -1.85 -11.65
N LEU A 231 -17.94 -1.04 -11.19
CA LEU A 231 -17.59 -0.88 -9.78
C LEU A 231 -17.99 0.51 -9.29
N THR A 232 -18.56 0.55 -8.10
CA THR A 232 -18.81 1.77 -7.33
C THR A 232 -18.35 1.57 -5.89
N HIS A 233 -18.19 2.65 -5.13
CA HIS A 233 -17.88 2.52 -3.71
C HIS A 233 -19.10 2.06 -2.92
N ASN A 234 -18.83 1.29 -1.88
CA ASN A 234 -19.79 1.00 -0.85
C ASN A 234 -19.98 2.25 0.02
N GLN A 235 -21.22 2.71 0.16
CA GLN A 235 -21.59 3.91 0.94
C GLN A 235 -21.09 3.87 2.39
N GLU A 236 -20.97 2.69 3.00
CA GLU A 236 -20.43 2.56 4.36
C GLU A 236 -18.96 2.98 4.43
N VAL A 237 -18.20 2.82 3.35
CA VAL A 237 -16.78 3.18 3.27
C VAL A 237 -16.63 4.67 2.95
N GLU A 238 -17.53 5.23 2.15
CA GLU A 238 -17.57 6.67 1.86
C GLU A 238 -17.79 7.54 3.12
N LYS A 239 -18.37 6.97 4.18
CA LYS A 239 -18.47 7.65 5.49
C LYS A 239 -17.12 7.83 6.18
N HIS A 240 -16.14 6.97 5.86
CA HIS A 240 -14.82 6.95 6.47
C HIS A 240 -13.75 7.56 5.58
N PHE A 241 -13.98 7.57 4.27
CA PHE A 241 -13.07 8.08 3.25
C PHE A 241 -13.83 8.93 2.26
N ALA A 242 -13.27 10.06 1.87
CA ALA A 242 -13.74 10.72 0.67
C ALA A 242 -13.58 9.74 -0.53
N PRO A 243 -14.56 9.64 -1.45
CA PRO A 243 -14.55 8.67 -2.54
C PRO A 243 -13.23 8.60 -3.31
N GLU A 244 -12.57 9.74 -3.54
CA GLU A 244 -11.27 9.85 -4.20
C GLU A 244 -10.11 9.17 -3.47
N ARG A 245 -10.31 8.74 -2.21
CA ARG A 245 -9.32 8.07 -1.37
C ARG A 245 -9.55 6.56 -1.26
N ILE A 246 -10.61 6.02 -1.87
CA ILE A 246 -10.90 4.58 -1.85
C ILE A 246 -10.18 3.95 -3.06
N GLY A 247 -8.84 3.89 -3.00
CA GLY A 247 -7.98 3.41 -4.09
C GLY A 247 -7.55 4.51 -5.07
N SER A 248 -6.98 4.10 -6.20
CA SER A 248 -6.48 4.96 -7.27
C SER A 248 -6.69 4.36 -8.65
N HIS A 249 -6.41 5.13 -9.71
CA HIS A 249 -6.37 4.60 -11.08
C HIS A 249 -5.44 3.38 -11.20
N LEU A 250 -4.28 3.39 -10.54
CA LEU A 250 -3.38 2.24 -10.52
C LEU A 250 -3.97 1.03 -9.78
N THR A 251 -4.80 1.27 -8.76
CA THR A 251 -5.58 0.20 -8.13
C THR A 251 -6.55 -0.44 -9.12
N CYS A 252 -7.16 0.37 -10.00
CA CYS A 252 -8.00 -0.14 -11.08
C CYS A 252 -7.20 -0.91 -12.14
N CYS A 253 -5.98 -0.48 -12.50
CA CYS A 253 -5.09 -1.25 -13.37
C CYS A 253 -4.77 -2.62 -12.76
N ASN A 254 -4.48 -2.68 -11.46
CA ASN A 254 -4.26 -3.94 -10.76
C ASN A 254 -5.51 -4.85 -10.83
N MET A 255 -6.70 -4.29 -10.57
CA MET A 255 -7.96 -5.02 -10.69
C MET A 255 -8.21 -5.52 -12.12
N LEU A 256 -7.93 -4.71 -13.14
CA LEU A 256 -8.09 -5.10 -14.55
C LEU A 256 -7.26 -6.36 -14.88
N GLY A 257 -5.99 -6.38 -14.47
CA GLY A 257 -5.13 -7.55 -14.62
C GLY A 257 -5.62 -8.76 -13.83
N GLY A 258 -6.09 -8.54 -12.60
CA GLY A 258 -6.66 -9.59 -11.77
C GLY A 258 -7.93 -10.21 -12.36
N PHE A 259 -8.88 -9.38 -12.80
CA PHE A 259 -10.13 -9.83 -13.41
C PHE A 259 -9.88 -10.52 -14.74
N LYS A 260 -9.00 -9.97 -15.59
CA LYS A 260 -8.57 -10.61 -16.84
C LYS A 260 -8.05 -12.03 -16.58
N ASN A 261 -7.22 -12.19 -15.55
CA ASN A 261 -6.65 -13.49 -15.20
C ASN A 261 -7.69 -14.51 -14.70
N THR A 262 -8.83 -14.06 -14.16
CA THR A 262 -9.96 -14.94 -13.83
C THR A 262 -10.56 -15.59 -15.07
N PHE A 263 -10.67 -14.86 -16.19
CA PHE A 263 -11.11 -15.44 -17.47
C PHE A 263 -10.06 -16.42 -18.02
N VAL A 264 -8.78 -16.06 -17.94
CA VAL A 264 -7.67 -16.93 -18.38
C VAL A 264 -7.64 -18.24 -17.59
N HIS A 265 -7.99 -18.21 -16.30
CA HIS A 265 -8.13 -19.42 -15.49
C HIS A 265 -9.20 -20.40 -16.03
N ARG A 266 -10.21 -19.87 -16.73
CA ARG A 266 -11.25 -20.66 -17.43
C ARG A 266 -10.90 -20.99 -18.88
N GLY A 267 -9.68 -20.67 -19.33
CA GLY A 267 -9.23 -20.88 -20.72
C GLY A 267 -9.74 -19.82 -21.70
N ILE A 268 -10.28 -18.71 -21.21
CA ILE A 268 -10.80 -17.60 -22.02
C ILE A 268 -9.75 -16.48 -22.04
N HIS A 269 -9.43 -15.96 -23.23
CA HIS A 269 -8.40 -14.94 -23.40
C HIS A 269 -9.01 -13.61 -23.87
N PRO A 270 -9.65 -12.84 -22.97
CA PRO A 270 -10.35 -11.64 -23.38
C PRO A 270 -9.39 -10.51 -23.74
N ILE A 271 -9.85 -9.64 -24.65
CA ILE A 271 -9.36 -8.29 -24.77
C ILE A 271 -9.98 -7.48 -23.63
N ALA A 272 -9.16 -7.01 -22.70
CA ALA A 272 -9.60 -6.32 -21.50
C ALA A 272 -9.36 -4.81 -21.64
N SER A 273 -10.31 -3.98 -21.20
CA SER A 273 -10.16 -2.53 -21.18
C SER A 273 -10.87 -1.88 -19.98
N HIS A 274 -10.42 -0.67 -19.61
CA HIS A 274 -10.96 0.12 -18.51
C HIS A 274 -11.34 1.54 -18.97
N PRO A 275 -12.50 1.70 -19.65
CA PRO A 275 -12.87 2.96 -20.30
C PRO A 275 -13.40 4.05 -19.36
N LYS A 276 -13.92 3.70 -18.18
CA LYS A 276 -14.45 4.68 -17.19
C LYS A 276 -13.82 4.44 -15.83
N CYS A 277 -13.43 5.48 -15.12
CA CYS A 277 -12.81 5.39 -13.81
C CYS A 277 -13.29 6.51 -12.87
N ILE A 278 -13.78 6.15 -11.68
CA ILE A 278 -14.15 7.14 -10.64
C ILE A 278 -12.97 8.02 -10.24
N HIS A 279 -11.75 7.47 -10.26
CA HIS A 279 -10.52 8.22 -9.98
C HIS A 279 -10.13 9.20 -11.11
N ARG A 280 -10.81 9.13 -12.26
CA ARG A 280 -10.71 10.09 -13.37
C ARG A 280 -11.95 11.00 -13.50
N GLY A 281 -12.87 10.93 -12.54
CA GLY A 281 -14.08 11.76 -12.49
C GLY A 281 -15.34 11.15 -13.10
N ASP A 282 -15.30 9.88 -13.50
CA ASP A 282 -16.51 9.16 -13.93
C ASP A 282 -17.40 8.75 -12.74
N ALA A 283 -18.66 8.40 -13.01
CA ALA A 283 -19.57 7.91 -11.97
C ALA A 283 -19.29 6.46 -11.51
N VAL A 284 -18.59 5.67 -12.34
CA VAL A 284 -18.30 4.25 -12.10
C VAL A 284 -16.91 3.89 -12.65
N CYS A 285 -16.30 2.85 -12.09
CA CYS A 285 -15.18 2.17 -12.71
C CYS A 285 -15.71 1.04 -13.59
N ARG A 286 -15.59 1.17 -14.92
CA ARG A 286 -16.07 0.16 -15.87
C ARG A 286 -14.93 -0.70 -16.39
N PHE A 287 -15.10 -2.01 -16.36
CA PHE A 287 -14.19 -3.00 -16.92
C PHE A 287 -14.92 -3.77 -18.02
N ASN A 288 -14.34 -3.79 -19.22
CA ASN A 288 -14.89 -4.50 -20.36
C ASN A 288 -13.97 -5.66 -20.73
N PHE A 289 -14.55 -6.81 -21.03
CA PHE A 289 -13.86 -8.00 -21.50
C PHE A 289 -14.59 -8.51 -22.74
N ASP A 290 -13.91 -8.42 -23.89
CA ASP A 290 -14.42 -8.93 -25.17
C ASP A 290 -13.76 -10.29 -25.46
N PHE A 291 -14.58 -11.32 -25.77
CA PHE A 291 -14.16 -12.72 -25.91
C PHE A 291 -13.90 -13.16 -27.35
#